data_AF-A0A1F4WJK6-F1
#
_entry.id   AF-A0A1F4WJK6-F1
#
_cell.length_a   1.000
_cell.length_b   1.000
_cell.length_c   1.000
_cell.angle_alpha   90.00
_cell.angle_beta   90.00
_cell.angle_gamma   90.00
#
_symmetry.space_group_name_H-M   'P 1'
#
loop_
_entity.id
_entity.type
_entity.pdbx_description
1 polymer ?
#
loop_
_entity_poly.entity_id
_entity_poly.type
_entity_poly.pdbx_seq_one_letter_code
_entity_poly.pdbx_strand_id
1 'polypeptide(L)' 'MEILKFISQNPLILYPLILFDLVVRGIALWKSAQRNEKWWFIALLVVNSVGILPLIYLVLLRLQVRNKA' A
#
# COMPACT_ATOMS: atom_id res chain seq x y z
N MET A 1 -9.15 15.67 24.69
CA MET A 1 -8.93 14.26 24.31
C MET A 1 -10.27 13.55 24.06
N GLU A 2 -11.15 14.12 23.24
CA GLU A 2 -12.43 13.47 22.88
C GLU A 2 -12.30 12.63 21.61
N ILE A 3 -11.41 13.05 20.72
CA ILE A 3 -11.08 12.38 19.45
C ILE A 3 -10.64 10.93 19.69
N LEU A 4 -9.81 10.68 20.71
CA LEU A 4 -9.36 9.33 21.04
C LEU A 4 -10.48 8.45 21.61
N LYS A 5 -11.41 9.03 22.37
CA LYS A 5 -12.59 8.30 22.88
C LYS A 5 -13.50 7.88 21.73
N PHE A 6 -13.72 8.74 20.75
CA PHE A 6 -14.54 8.44 19.59
C PHE A 6 -13.97 7.25 18.77
N ILE A 7 -12.66 7.22 18.55
CA ILE A 7 -11.98 6.11 17.85
C ILE A 7 -12.08 4.80 18.66
N SER A 8 -11.91 4.87 19.98
CA SER A 8 -11.99 3.69 20.85
C SER A 8 -13.42 3.15 21.04
N GLN A 9 -14.44 4.00 20.94
CA GLN A 9 -15.84 3.62 21.13
C GLN A 9 -16.47 3.03 19.86
N ASN A 10 -15.98 3.43 18.68
CA ASN A 10 -16.46 2.96 17.38
C ASN A 10 -15.31 2.34 16.57
N PRO A 11 -14.78 1.17 16.99
CA PRO A 11 -13.70 0.49 16.27
C PRO A 11 -14.05 0.11 14.83
N LEU A 12 -15.35 0.11 14.49
CA LEU A 12 -15.87 -0.17 13.16
C LEU A 12 -15.32 0.78 12.06
N ILE A 13 -14.98 2.01 12.42
CA ILE A 13 -14.47 3.03 11.48
C ILE A 13 -13.08 2.65 10.93
N LEU A 14 -12.32 1.80 11.63
CA LEU A 14 -10.98 1.39 11.22
C LEU A 14 -10.99 0.30 10.13
N TYR A 15 -12.04 -0.52 10.03
CA TYR A 15 -12.12 -1.59 9.02
C TYR A 15 -11.95 -1.12 7.57
N PRO A 16 -12.67 -0.09 7.07
CA PRO A 16 -12.49 0.37 5.70
C PRO A 16 -11.08 0.91 5.45
N LEU A 17 -10.46 1.55 6.45
CA LEU A 17 -9.09 2.05 6.34
C LEU A 17 -8.08 0.90 6.22
N ILE A 18 -8.23 -0.14 7.03
CA ILE A 18 -7.40 -1.35 6.97
C ILE A 18 -7.60 -2.08 5.65
N LEU A 19 -8.85 -2.26 5.20
CA LEU A 19 -9.15 -2.88 3.91
C LEU A 19 -8.54 -2.09 2.75
N PHE A 20 -8.63 -0.76 2.77
CA PHE A 20 -8.02 0.09 1.76
C PHE A 20 -6.49 -0.08 1.71
N ASP A 21 -5.81 -0.04 2.87
CA ASP A 21 -4.35 -0.26 2.94
C ASP A 21 -3.96 -1.64 2.41
N LEU A 22 -4.69 -2.69 2.82
CA LEU A 22 -4.45 -4.07 2.38
C LEU A 22 -4.66 -4.24 0.88
N VAL A 23 -5.73 -3.64 0.31
CA VAL A 23 -6.02 -3.74 -1.13
C VAL A 23 -4.93 -3.03 -1.93
N VAL A 24 -4.56 -1.79 -1.58
CA VAL A 24 -3.52 -1.04 -2.29
C VAL A 24 -2.16 -1.76 -2.19
N ARG A 25 -1.81 -2.26 -1.01
CA ARG A 25 -0.57 -3.02 -0.80
C ARG A 25 -0.57 -4.35 -1.55
N GLY A 26 -1.70 -5.07 -1.56
CA GLY A 26 -1.89 -6.31 -2.31
C GLY A 26 -1.70 -6.10 -3.82
N ILE A 27 -2.26 -5.02 -4.38
CA ILE A 27 -2.08 -4.67 -5.79
C ILE A 27 -0.61 -4.36 -6.10
N ALA A 28 0.07 -3.59 -5.24
CA ALA A 28 1.49 -3.27 -5.42
C ALA A 28 2.36 -4.54 -5.36
N LEU A 29 2.11 -5.42 -4.40
CA LEU A 29 2.79 -6.71 -4.28
C LEU A 29 2.55 -7.61 -5.50
N TRP A 30 1.30 -7.78 -5.94
CA TRP A 30 0.94 -8.56 -7.13
C TRP A 30 1.72 -8.10 -8.36
N LYS A 31 1.78 -6.79 -8.60
CA LYS A 31 2.51 -6.22 -9.74
C LYS A 31 4.02 -6.43 -9.62
N SER A 32 4.59 -6.26 -8.42
CA SER A 32 6.02 -6.50 -8.19
C SER A 32 6.43 -7.96 -8.39
N ALA A 33 5.56 -8.90 -7.98
CA ALA A 33 5.76 -10.33 -8.20
C ALA A 33 5.72 -10.67 -9.70
N GLN A 34 4.73 -10.15 -10.43
CA GLN A 34 4.59 -10.38 -11.88
C GLN A 34 5.80 -9.87 -12.69
N ARG A 35 6.46 -8.80 -12.22
CA ARG A 35 7.64 -8.21 -12.87
C ARG A 35 8.98 -8.75 -12.36
N ASN A 36 8.97 -9.77 -11.49
CA ASN A 36 10.17 -10.34 -10.85
C ASN A 36 11.02 -9.29 -10.10
N GLU A 37 10.40 -8.21 -9.61
CA GLU A 37 11.09 -7.15 -8.87
C GLU A 37 11.25 -7.51 -7.40
N LYS A 38 12.17 -8.45 -7.11
CA LYS A 38 12.39 -9.01 -5.76
C LYS A 38 12.64 -7.95 -4.68
N TRP A 39 13.42 -6.92 -5.00
CA TRP A 39 13.72 -5.80 -4.08
C TRP A 39 12.46 -5.01 -3.71
N TRP A 40 11.59 -4.70 -4.68
CA TRP A 40 10.33 -4.00 -4.43
C TRP A 40 9.33 -4.87 -3.69
N PHE A 41 9.28 -6.17 -3.98
CA PHE A 41 8.43 -7.11 -3.25
C PHE A 41 8.79 -7.16 -1.76
N ILE A 42 10.09 -7.27 -1.43
CA ILE A 42 10.57 -7.28 -0.04
C ILE A 42 10.29 -5.93 0.64
N ALA A 43 10.55 -4.81 -0.03
CA ALA A 43 10.30 -3.48 0.52
C ALA A 43 8.81 -3.26 0.86
N LEU A 44 7.90 -3.65 -0.04
CA LEU A 44 6.44 -3.53 0.16
C LEU A 44 5.91 -4.44 1.28
N LEU A 45 6.60 -5.56 1.55
CA LEU A 45 6.23 -6.52 2.59
C LEU A 45 6.73 -6.09 3.97
N VAL A 46 7.96 -5.58 4.06
CA VAL A 46 8.60 -5.20 5.34
C VAL A 46 8.19 -3.80 5.79
N VAL A 47 8.00 -2.85 4.87
CA VAL A 47 7.73 -1.46 5.23
C VAL A 47 6.24 -1.20 5.39
N ASN A 48 5.79 -1.04 6.64
CA ASN A 48 4.47 -0.55 6.99
C ASN A 48 4.39 0.98 6.84
N SER A 49 4.09 1.45 5.62
CA SER A 49 4.03 2.89 5.28
C SER A 49 2.61 3.44 5.04
N VAL A 50 1.56 2.72 5.46
CA VAL A 50 0.15 3.13 5.30
C VAL A 50 -0.14 3.58 3.85
N GLY A 51 0.16 2.70 2.89
CA GLY A 51 -0.11 2.96 1.47
C GLY A 51 0.86 3.88 0.73
N ILE A 52 1.78 4.59 1.41
CA ILE A 52 2.72 5.53 0.76
C ILE A 52 3.73 4.81 -0.15
N LEU A 53 4.44 3.79 0.36
CA LEU A 53 5.41 3.02 -0.44
C LEU A 53 4.74 2.27 -1.62
N PRO A 54 3.57 1.63 -1.45
CA PRO A 54 2.77 1.12 -2.55
C PRO A 54 2.46 2.17 -3.64
N LEU A 55 2.09 3.39 -3.25
CA LEU A 55 1.82 4.46 -4.22
C LEU A 55 3.09 4.83 -5.01
N ILE A 56 4.22 4.99 -4.34
CA ILE A 56 5.50 5.30 -4.97
C ILE A 56 5.86 4.21 -5.97
N TYR A 57 5.73 2.94 -5.57
CA TYR A 57 5.97 1.80 -6.46
C TYR A 57 5.08 1.85 -7.70
N LEU A 58 3.78 2.08 -7.54
CA LEU A 58 2.83 2.15 -8.67
C LEU A 58 3.15 3.32 -9.63
N VAL A 59 3.60 4.47 -9.10
CA VAL A 59 4.02 5.62 -9.93
C VAL A 59 5.31 5.30 -10.68
N LEU A 60 6.34 4.78 -10.00
CA LEU A 60 7.60 4.37 -10.63
C LEU A 60 7.37 3.31 -11.70
N LEU A 61 6.51 2.34 -11.42
CA LEU A 61 6.08 1.33 -12.38
C LEU A 61 5.48 1.97 -13.63
N ARG A 62 4.58 2.94 -13.48
CA ARG A 62 3.97 3.67 -14.61
C ARG A 62 5.03 4.42 -15.42
N LEU A 63 6.02 5.03 -14.76
CA LEU A 63 7.12 5.74 -15.43
C LEU A 63 8.02 4.79 -16.21
N GLN A 64 8.34 3.62 -15.64
CA GLN A 64 9.13 2.59 -16.32
C GLN A 64 8.44 2.02 -17.57
N VAL A 65 7.10 1.86 -17.53
CA VAL A 65 6.33 1.43 -18.71
C VAL A 65 6.41 2.47 -19.82
N ARG A 66 6.31 3.77 -19.50
CA ARG A 66 6.39 4.84 -20.49
C ARG A 66 7.77 4.96 -21.15
N ASN A 67 8.86 4.77 -20.41
CA ASN A 67 10.21 4.84 -20.99
C ASN A 67 10.57 3.64 -21.89
N LYS A 68 9.76 2.58 -21.90
CA LYS A 68 9.95 1.41 -22.76
C LYS A 68 9.07 1.40 -24.01
N ALA A 69 8.15 2.35 -24.15
CA ALA A 69 7.26 2.53 -25.30
C ALA A 69 7.76 3.67 -26.18
#